data_AF-A0A060CGI1-F1
#
_entry.id   AF-A0A060CGI1-F1
#
_cell.length_a   1.000
_cell.length_b   1.000
_cell.length_c   1.000
_cell.angle_alpha   90.00
_cell.angle_beta   90.00
_cell.angle_gamma   90.00
#
_symmetry.space_group_name_H-M   'P 1'
#
loop_
_entity.id
_entity.type
_entity.pdbx_description
1 polymer ?
#
loop_
_entity_poly.entity_id
_entity_poly.type
_entity_poly.pdbx_seq_one_letter_code
_entity_poly.pdbx_strand_id
1 'polypeptide(L)'
;SLASWTGGVHPQRVGPLAGPELGLVTSVKGCEEFVIDAVFSHSRELAWRAIASHPLVDSINVAKNVVDGYIQKNPDVARVFE
;
A
#
# COMPACT_ATOMS: atom_id res chain seq x y z
N SER A 1 -7.25 12.45 -36.78
CA SER A 1 -5.79 12.55 -36.70
C SER A 1 -5.32 11.55 -35.65
N LEU A 2 -4.65 10.47 -36.07
CA LEU A 2 -4.22 9.36 -35.19
C LEU A 2 -2.86 9.63 -34.51
N ALA A 3 -2.35 10.87 -34.57
CA ALA A 3 -1.01 11.25 -34.12
C ALA A 3 -0.89 11.62 -32.63
N SER A 4 -1.98 11.55 -31.84
CA SER A 4 -1.99 12.09 -30.46
C SER A 4 -1.59 11.11 -29.36
N TRP A 5 -1.24 9.85 -29.67
CA TRP A 5 -1.02 8.81 -28.65
C TRP A 5 0.45 8.52 -28.30
N THR A 6 1.41 9.26 -28.84
CA THR A 6 2.86 9.00 -28.65
C THR A 6 3.51 9.68 -27.44
N GLY A 7 2.77 10.50 -26.68
CA GLY A 7 3.34 11.35 -25.62
C GLY A 7 3.52 10.70 -24.23
N GLY A 8 2.94 9.53 -24.00
CA GLY A 8 2.94 8.89 -22.68
C GLY A 8 1.97 9.54 -21.69
N VAL A 9 2.23 9.37 -20.39
CA VAL A 9 1.36 9.90 -19.32
C VAL A 9 1.64 11.38 -19.10
N HIS A 10 0.60 12.21 -19.20
CA HIS A 10 0.65 13.65 -18.92
C HIS A 10 -0.29 14.01 -17.76
N PRO A 11 0.21 14.09 -16.53
CA PRO A 11 -0.60 14.43 -15.36
C PRO A 11 -1.34 15.75 -15.57
N GLN A 12 -2.65 15.73 -15.29
CA GLN A 12 -3.46 16.94 -15.30
C GLN A 12 -3.39 17.60 -13.92
N ARG A 13 -3.33 18.93 -13.90
CA ARG A 13 -3.41 19.67 -12.65
C ARG A 13 -4.82 19.53 -12.08
N VAL A 14 -4.92 18.95 -10.90
CA VAL A 14 -6.15 18.91 -10.10
C VAL A 14 -6.02 19.87 -8.91
N GLY A 15 -7.15 20.31 -8.35
CA GLY A 15 -7.16 21.09 -7.11
C GLY A 15 -6.67 20.26 -5.91
N PRO A 16 -6.21 20.90 -4.82
CA PRO A 16 -5.80 20.18 -3.63
C PRO A 16 -7.00 19.43 -3.01
N LEU A 17 -6.73 18.25 -2.47
CA LEU A 17 -7.69 17.57 -1.59
C LEU A 17 -7.76 18.31 -0.24
N ALA A 18 -8.93 18.31 0.37
CA ALA A 18 -9.15 18.87 1.71
C ALA A 18 -10.03 17.92 2.53
N GLY A 19 -10.13 18.16 3.83
CA GLY A 19 -11.11 17.49 4.68
C GLY A 19 -11.03 15.96 4.65
N PRO A 20 -12.18 15.25 4.60
CA PRO A 20 -12.23 13.79 4.62
C PRO A 20 -11.47 13.10 3.49
N GLU A 21 -11.50 13.66 2.28
CA GLU A 21 -10.83 13.09 1.11
C GLU A 21 -9.31 13.09 1.29
N LEU A 22 -8.76 14.19 1.82
CA LEU A 22 -7.34 14.28 2.15
C LEU A 22 -6.97 13.26 3.23
N GLY A 23 -7.80 13.11 4.26
CA GLY A 23 -7.60 12.12 5.33
C GLY A 23 -7.52 10.70 4.79
N LEU A 24 -8.50 10.30 3.96
CA LEU A 24 -8.55 8.97 3.36
C LEU A 24 -7.33 8.70 2.46
N VAL A 25 -7.01 9.64 1.56
CA VAL A 25 -5.87 9.48 0.65
C VAL A 25 -4.57 9.41 1.44
N THR A 26 -4.40 10.21 2.49
CA THR A 26 -3.20 10.17 3.34
C THR A 26 -3.06 8.82 4.05
N SER A 27 -4.14 8.28 4.62
CA SER A 27 -4.12 6.96 5.28
C SER A 27 -3.76 5.85 4.30
N VAL A 28 -4.35 5.85 3.09
CA VAL A 28 -4.04 4.85 2.06
C VAL A 28 -2.58 4.99 1.60
N LYS A 29 -2.09 6.20 1.38
CA LYS A 29 -0.69 6.44 0.99
C LYS A 29 0.30 5.97 2.05
N GLY A 30 0.05 6.25 3.33
CA GLY A 30 0.90 5.76 4.42
C GLY A 30 0.95 4.23 4.51
N CYS A 31 -0.17 3.55 4.26
CA CYS A 31 -0.20 2.08 4.15
C CYS A 31 0.71 1.59 3.01
N GLU A 32 0.62 2.18 1.82
CA GLU A 32 1.45 1.81 0.67
C GLU A 32 2.94 2.04 0.94
N GLU A 33 3.31 3.15 1.56
CA GLU A 33 4.69 3.45 1.97
C GLU A 33 5.21 2.38 2.95
N PHE A 34 4.42 1.98 3.95
CA PHE A 34 4.80 0.87 4.83
C PHE A 34 4.99 -0.45 4.09
N VAL A 35 4.18 -0.77 3.07
CA VAL A 35 4.38 -1.98 2.26
C VAL A 35 5.72 -1.89 1.52
N ILE A 36 6.00 -0.75 0.89
CA ILE A 36 7.26 -0.52 0.17
C ILE A 36 8.45 -0.71 1.11
N ASP A 37 8.41 -0.07 2.28
CA ASP A 37 9.48 -0.16 3.28
C ASP A 37 9.61 -1.59 3.82
N ALA A 38 8.49 -2.30 4.04
CA ALA A 38 8.51 -3.70 4.48
C ALA A 38 9.23 -4.60 3.47
N VAL A 39 9.03 -4.38 2.17
CA VAL A 39 9.70 -5.14 1.11
C VAL A 39 11.18 -4.83 1.08
N PHE A 40 11.56 -3.54 1.08
CA PHE A 40 12.97 -3.14 0.99
C PHE A 40 13.80 -3.49 2.24
N SER A 41 13.16 -3.53 3.40
CA SER A 41 13.81 -3.86 4.68
C SER A 41 13.58 -5.30 5.13
N HIS A 42 12.87 -6.10 4.34
CA HIS A 42 12.46 -7.47 4.70
C HIS A 42 11.75 -7.54 6.08
N SER A 43 11.00 -6.49 6.43
CA SER A 43 10.41 -6.33 7.76
C SER A 43 8.96 -6.79 7.83
N ARG A 44 8.73 -7.93 8.49
CA ARG A 44 7.38 -8.40 8.82
C ARG A 44 6.63 -7.41 9.71
N GLU A 45 7.36 -6.63 10.52
CA GLU A 45 6.74 -5.60 11.36
C GLU A 45 6.09 -4.49 10.54
N LEU A 46 6.83 -3.96 9.57
CA LEU A 46 6.32 -2.94 8.67
C LEU A 46 5.18 -3.49 7.80
N ALA A 47 5.24 -4.77 7.41
CA ALA A 47 4.18 -5.41 6.66
C ALA A 47 2.85 -5.45 7.43
N TRP A 48 2.85 -5.88 8.70
CA TRP A 48 1.59 -5.90 9.46
C TRP A 48 1.14 -4.49 9.87
N ARG A 49 2.06 -3.53 10.04
CA ARG A 49 1.72 -2.11 10.24
C ARG A 49 1.04 -1.49 9.03
N ALA A 50 1.45 -1.86 7.81
CA ALA A 50 0.76 -1.46 6.60
C ALA A 50 -0.71 -1.90 6.64
N ILE A 51 -0.95 -3.20 6.85
CA ILE A 51 -2.32 -3.75 6.93
C ILE A 51 -3.11 -3.10 8.07
N ALA A 52 -2.51 -2.91 9.25
CA ALA A 52 -3.16 -2.30 10.41
C ALA A 52 -3.50 -0.81 10.20
N SER A 53 -2.78 -0.11 9.32
CA SER A 53 -3.03 1.30 9.01
C SER A 53 -4.09 1.49 7.92
N HIS A 54 -4.53 0.41 7.27
CA HIS A 54 -5.52 0.48 6.20
C HIS A 54 -6.91 0.84 6.76
N PRO A 55 -7.67 1.77 6.15
CA PRO A 55 -8.98 2.21 6.65
C PRO A 55 -10.07 1.13 6.80
N LEU A 56 -9.82 -0.08 6.29
CA LEU A 56 -10.74 -1.23 6.36
C LEU A 56 -10.35 -2.23 7.44
N VAL A 57 -9.28 -1.98 8.18
CA VAL A 57 -8.73 -2.89 9.20
C VAL A 57 -8.80 -2.19 10.55
N ASP A 58 -9.59 -2.75 11.45
CA ASP A 58 -9.85 -2.20 12.79
C ASP A 58 -9.09 -2.96 13.89
N SER A 59 -8.27 -3.95 13.53
CA SER A 59 -7.64 -4.86 14.48
C SER A 59 -6.20 -5.19 14.10
N ILE A 60 -5.28 -4.88 15.03
CA ILE A 60 -3.86 -5.23 14.93
C ILE A 60 -3.67 -6.75 14.88
N ASN A 61 -4.47 -7.51 15.63
CA ASN A 61 -4.37 -8.97 15.63
C ASN A 61 -4.80 -9.55 14.28
N VAL A 62 -5.87 -9.03 13.69
CA VAL A 62 -6.28 -9.42 12.33
C VAL A 62 -5.20 -9.05 11.32
N ALA A 63 -4.59 -7.87 11.42
CA ALA A 63 -3.52 -7.44 10.52
C ALA A 63 -2.32 -8.40 10.52
N LYS A 64 -1.86 -8.81 11.71
CA LYS A 64 -0.79 -9.81 11.86
C LYS A 64 -1.17 -11.15 11.22
N ASN A 65 -2.36 -11.66 11.54
CA ASN A 65 -2.86 -12.92 10.99
C ASN A 65 -2.98 -12.89 9.46
N VAL A 66 -3.34 -11.76 8.87
CA VAL A 66 -3.39 -11.58 7.42
C VAL A 66 -2.00 -11.70 6.81
N VAL A 67 -1.00 -11.03 7.36
CA VAL A 67 0.39 -11.14 6.89
C VAL A 67 0.90 -12.57 7.00
N ASP A 68 0.72 -13.21 8.15
CA ASP A 68 1.13 -14.61 8.36
C ASP A 68 0.43 -15.54 7.37
N GLY A 69 -0.86 -15.32 7.12
CA GLY A 69 -1.64 -16.09 6.15
C GLY A 69 -1.14 -15.93 4.71
N TYR A 70 -0.72 -14.71 4.31
CA TYR A 70 -0.13 -14.48 2.99
C TYR A 70 1.26 -15.12 2.87
N ILE A 71 2.11 -14.98 3.88
CA ILE A 71 3.44 -15.63 3.91
C ILE A 71 3.28 -17.15 3.79
N GLN A 72 2.35 -17.75 4.55
CA GLN A 72 2.15 -19.20 4.53
C GLN A 72 1.63 -19.71 3.18
N LYS A 73 0.76 -18.95 2.50
CA LYS A 73 0.02 -19.41 1.31
C LYS A 73 0.63 -18.98 -0.01
N ASN A 74 1.50 -17.97 -0.02
CA ASN A 74 2.11 -17.43 -1.22
C ASN A 74 3.65 -17.45 -1.12
N PRO A 75 4.33 -18.37 -1.84
CA PRO A 75 5.79 -18.46 -1.84
C PRO A 75 6.50 -17.18 -2.28
N ASP A 76 5.88 -16.37 -3.16
CA ASP A 76 6.47 -15.11 -3.59
C ASP A 76 6.44 -14.05 -2.49
N VAL A 77 5.39 -14.06 -1.65
CA VAL A 77 5.33 -13.22 -0.45
C VAL A 77 6.28 -13.74 0.63
N ALA A 78 6.38 -15.05 0.81
CA ALA A 78 7.32 -15.64 1.77
C ALA A 78 8.76 -15.21 1.51
N ARG A 79 9.18 -15.23 0.23
CA ARG A 79 10.53 -14.84 -0.22
C ARG A 79 10.89 -13.39 0.11
N VAL A 80 9.91 -12.52 0.33
CA VAL A 80 10.17 -11.14 0.78
C VAL A 80 10.73 -11.10 2.21
N PHE A 81 10.54 -12.14 3.03
CA PHE A 81 10.92 -12.14 4.44
C PHE A 81 11.85 -13.31 4.83
N GLU A 82 12.54 -13.89 3.85
CA GLU A 82 13.63 -14.86 3.99
C GLU A 82 14.97 -14.14 3.94
#